data_AF-A0A8C4YD80-F1
#
_entry.id   AF-A0A8C4YD80-F1
#
_cell.length_a   1.000
_cell.length_b   1.000
_cell.length_c   1.000
_cell.angle_alpha   90.00
_cell.angle_beta   90.00
_cell.angle_gamma   90.00
#
_symmetry.space_group_name_H-M   'P 1'
#
loop_
_entity.id
_entity.type
_entity.pdbx_description
1 polymer ?
#
loop_
_entity_poly.entity_id
_entity_poly.type
_entity_poly.pdbx_seq_one_letter_code
_entity_poly.pdbx_strand_id
1 'polypeptide(L)'
;MTLVVLGIPQTLLVCSWYRGAEAGIAANWILSYAPSASPQKFYGPAHTGRETVGPNCSLHITGLRGTDVGSYTLTVQGPGGGKSHFSQTINVRCKSLSCHTRFIDVPKGRSAGLALCC
;
A
#
# COMPACT_ATOMS: atom_id res chain seq x y z
N MET A 1 -2.05 3.98 7.07
CA MET A 1 -2.04 4.72 5.78
C MET A 1 -2.64 3.84 4.72
N THR A 2 -3.41 4.43 3.79
CA THR A 2 -4.12 3.69 2.76
C THR A 2 -3.62 4.09 1.38
N LEU A 3 -3.22 3.10 0.58
CA LEU A 3 -2.92 3.24 -0.83
C LEU A 3 -4.21 2.99 -1.61
N VAL A 4 -4.84 4.08 -2.05
CA VAL A 4 -6.11 4.04 -2.79
C VAL A 4 -5.84 3.71 -4.25
N VAL A 5 -6.65 2.80 -4.78
CA VAL A 5 -6.57 2.36 -6.18
C VAL A 5 -7.78 2.85 -6.94
N LEU A 6 -7.57 3.27 -8.18
CA LEU A 6 -8.63 3.69 -9.10
C LEU A 6 -8.65 2.76 -10.33
N GLY A 7 -9.79 2.67 -11.00
CA GLY A 7 -9.93 1.89 -12.24
C GLY A 7 -10.02 0.37 -12.05
N ILE A 8 -10.40 -0.09 -10.85
CA ILE A 8 -10.66 -1.52 -10.62
C ILE A 8 -11.86 -1.98 -11.48
N PRO A 9 -11.73 -3.06 -12.27
CA PRO A 9 -12.85 -3.61 -13.03
C PRO A 9 -13.94 -4.13 -12.07
N GLN A 10 -15.21 -4.00 -12.46
CA GLN A 10 -16.35 -4.47 -11.65
C GLN A 10 -16.23 -5.95 -11.28
N THR A 11 -15.74 -6.75 -12.23
CA THR A 11 -15.41 -8.15 -12.07
C THR A 11 -13.91 -8.29 -11.82
N LEU A 12 -13.53 -8.38 -10.55
CA LEU A 12 -12.16 -8.64 -10.10
C LEU A 12 -11.94 -10.15 -9.96
N LEU A 13 -10.87 -10.68 -10.58
CA LEU A 13 -10.43 -12.05 -10.32
C LEU A 13 -9.40 -12.09 -9.19
N VAL A 14 -8.35 -11.27 -9.32
CA VAL A 14 -7.30 -11.17 -8.31
C VAL A 14 -6.63 -9.80 -8.39
N CYS A 15 -6.20 -9.30 -7.25
CA CYS A 15 -5.22 -8.23 -7.18
C CYS A 15 -4.09 -8.55 -6.22
N SER A 16 -2.88 -8.12 -6.57
CA SER A 16 -1.66 -8.45 -5.84
C SER A 16 -0.82 -7.21 -5.61
N TRP A 17 -0.31 -7.06 -4.39
CA TRP A 17 0.56 -5.97 -4.01
C TRP A 17 2.00 -6.45 -3.89
N TYR A 18 2.91 -5.62 -4.41
CA TYR A 18 4.35 -5.83 -4.36
C TYR A 18 5.02 -4.59 -3.77
N ARG A 19 6.12 -4.80 -3.06
CA ARG A 19 7.03 -3.74 -2.65
C ARG A 19 7.96 -3.38 -3.81
N GLY A 20 8.26 -2.10 -3.99
CA GLY A 20 9.04 -1.61 -5.13
C GLY A 20 8.19 -1.30 -6.36
N ALA A 21 8.86 -0.87 -7.44
CA ALA A 21 8.21 -0.45 -8.68
C ALA A 21 7.88 -1.64 -9.61
N GLU A 22 8.49 -2.80 -9.40
CA GLU A 22 8.37 -3.97 -10.27
C GLU A 22 7.45 -5.02 -9.65
N ALA A 23 6.43 -5.45 -10.43
CA ALA A 23 5.59 -6.59 -10.07
C ALA A 23 6.24 -7.92 -10.48
N GLY A 24 5.73 -9.03 -9.95
CA GLY A 24 6.16 -10.38 -10.37
C GLY A 24 7.45 -10.88 -9.72
N ILE A 25 8.18 -10.03 -8.99
CA ILE A 25 9.29 -10.48 -8.14
C ILE A 25 8.71 -11.13 -6.88
N ALA A 26 8.87 -12.45 -6.76
CA ALA A 26 8.30 -13.24 -5.67
C ALA A 26 8.72 -12.74 -4.27
N ALA A 27 9.98 -12.33 -4.09
CA ALA A 27 10.49 -11.79 -2.83
C ALA A 27 9.82 -10.47 -2.41
N ASN A 28 9.29 -9.71 -3.38
CA ASN A 28 8.63 -8.43 -3.14
C ASN A 28 7.11 -8.57 -2.96
N TRP A 29 6.56 -9.75 -3.17
CA TRP A 29 5.13 -9.98 -3.06
C TRP A 29 4.66 -9.85 -1.60
N ILE A 30 3.75 -8.92 -1.36
CA ILE A 30 3.18 -8.62 -0.04
C ILE A 30 1.97 -9.51 0.19
N LEU A 31 0.96 -9.40 -0.67
CA LEU A 31 -0.28 -10.18 -0.53
C LEU A 31 -1.07 -10.19 -1.83
N SER A 32 -2.05 -11.08 -1.92
CA SER A 32 -3.05 -11.14 -2.97
C SER A 32 -4.44 -11.27 -2.37
N TYR A 33 -5.43 -10.68 -3.05
CA TYR A 33 -6.84 -10.85 -2.77
C TYR A 33 -7.56 -11.38 -4.01
N ALA A 34 -8.24 -12.50 -3.85
CA ALA A 34 -9.07 -13.14 -4.87
C ALA A 34 -10.48 -13.38 -4.29
N PRO A 35 -11.52 -12.64 -4.72
CA PRO A 35 -12.86 -12.72 -4.15
C PRO A 35 -13.48 -14.12 -4.15
N SER A 36 -13.20 -14.90 -5.20
CA SER A 36 -13.78 -16.24 -5.40
C SER A 36 -12.95 -17.36 -4.76
N ALA A 37 -11.78 -17.06 -4.18
CA ALA A 37 -10.92 -18.06 -3.57
C ALA A 37 -11.28 -18.33 -2.10
N SER A 38 -10.92 -19.51 -1.60
CA SER A 38 -11.00 -19.87 -0.18
C SER A 38 -9.65 -20.45 0.27
N PRO A 39 -8.85 -19.73 1.09
CA PRO A 39 -9.10 -18.38 1.61
C PRO A 39 -9.03 -17.30 0.52
N GLN A 40 -9.70 -16.16 0.74
CA GLN A 40 -9.68 -15.04 -0.21
C GLN A 40 -8.36 -14.25 -0.22
N LYS A 41 -7.54 -14.39 0.82
CA LYS A 41 -6.29 -13.63 1.01
C LYS A 41 -5.12 -14.57 1.11
N PHE A 42 -4.06 -14.24 0.39
CA PHE A 42 -2.80 -14.97 0.37
C PHE A 42 -1.66 -14.00 0.71
N TYR A 43 -0.78 -14.40 1.61
CA TYR A 43 0.31 -13.55 2.08
C TYR A 43 1.64 -14.01 1.50
N GLY A 44 2.46 -13.06 1.09
CA GLY A 44 3.76 -13.30 0.50
C GLY A 44 4.93 -13.01 1.44
N PRO A 45 6.16 -13.25 0.96
CA PRO A 45 7.38 -13.08 1.76
C PRO A 45 7.60 -11.64 2.26
N ALA A 46 7.09 -10.64 1.54
CA ALA A 46 7.23 -9.24 1.93
C ALA A 46 6.15 -8.76 2.92
N HIS A 47 5.21 -9.63 3.31
CA HIS A 47 4.18 -9.28 4.29
C HIS A 47 4.79 -9.11 5.69
N THR A 48 4.52 -7.98 6.33
CA THR A 48 5.03 -7.67 7.68
C THR A 48 3.99 -7.85 8.77
N GLY A 49 2.79 -8.33 8.44
CA GLY A 49 1.64 -8.39 9.35
C GLY A 49 0.92 -7.05 9.53
N ARG A 50 1.41 -5.99 8.88
CA ARG A 50 0.84 -4.63 8.96
C ARG A 50 -0.01 -4.28 7.74
N GLU A 51 0.14 -5.03 6.66
CA GLU A 51 -0.54 -4.79 5.39
C GLU A 51 -1.84 -5.60 5.27
N THR A 52 -2.95 -4.91 5.04
CA THR A 52 -4.25 -5.54 4.82
C THR A 52 -4.87 -5.01 3.55
N VAL A 53 -5.48 -5.89 2.75
CA VAL A 53 -6.21 -5.51 1.54
C VAL A 53 -7.71 -5.73 1.70
N GLY A 54 -8.48 -4.81 1.11
CA GLY A 54 -9.93 -4.89 1.02
C GLY A 54 -10.44 -5.26 -0.39
N PRO A 55 -11.77 -5.42 -0.56
CA PRO A 55 -12.37 -5.79 -1.84
C PRO A 55 -12.12 -4.80 -2.99
N ASN A 56 -11.80 -3.55 -2.67
CA ASN A 56 -11.42 -2.50 -3.62
C ASN A 56 -9.93 -2.51 -3.98
N CYS A 57 -9.19 -3.55 -3.58
CA CYS A 57 -7.74 -3.69 -3.75
C CYS A 57 -6.89 -2.59 -3.12
N SER A 58 -7.46 -1.71 -2.29
CA SER A 58 -6.69 -0.71 -1.57
C SER A 58 -5.86 -1.38 -0.47
N LEU A 59 -4.59 -1.01 -0.37
CA LEU A 59 -3.68 -1.52 0.64
C LEU A 59 -3.70 -0.61 1.87
N HIS A 60 -4.01 -1.17 3.02
CA HIS A 60 -3.89 -0.47 4.30
C HIS A 60 -2.64 -0.96 5.03
N ILE A 61 -1.76 -0.03 5.41
CA ILE A 61 -0.56 -0.30 6.22
C ILE A 61 -0.75 0.33 7.60
N THR A 62 -0.80 -0.49 8.65
CA THR A 62 -0.87 -0.04 10.04
C THR A 62 0.53 0.28 10.58
N GLY A 63 0.65 1.25 11.49
CA GLY A 63 1.93 1.59 12.12
C GLY A 63 3.04 1.93 11.11
N LEU A 64 2.84 3.00 10.34
CA LEU A 64 3.81 3.49 9.36
C LEU A 64 5.18 3.74 9.98
N ARG A 65 6.22 3.30 9.29
CA ARG A 65 7.63 3.52 9.64
C ARG A 65 8.36 4.18 8.47
N GLY A 66 9.52 4.76 8.74
CA GLY A 66 10.39 5.30 7.69
C GLY A 66 10.79 4.26 6.63
N THR A 67 10.84 2.97 7.00
CA THR A 67 11.10 1.85 6.09
C THR A 67 9.93 1.52 5.15
N ASP A 68 8.74 2.08 5.38
CA ASP A 68 7.57 1.94 4.51
C ASP A 68 7.55 3.02 3.41
N VAL A 69 8.51 3.94 3.40
CA VAL A 69 8.72 4.88 2.29
C VAL A 69 9.28 4.12 1.10
N GLY A 70 8.75 4.40 -0.09
CA GLY A 70 9.16 3.75 -1.33
C GLY A 70 8.00 3.55 -2.28
N SER A 71 8.28 2.81 -3.36
CA SER A 71 7.26 2.43 -4.34
C SER A 71 6.54 1.17 -3.90
N TYR A 72 5.27 1.09 -4.29
CA TYR A 72 4.44 -0.10 -4.18
C TYR A 72 3.74 -0.30 -5.52
N THR A 73 3.75 -1.53 -6.03
CA THR A 73 3.10 -1.85 -7.29
C THR A 73 1.93 -2.79 -7.05
N LEU A 74 0.79 -2.44 -7.63
CA LEU A 74 -0.40 -3.28 -7.71
C LEU A 74 -0.49 -3.90 -9.09
N THR A 75 -0.90 -5.17 -9.15
CA THR A 75 -1.43 -5.80 -10.35
C THR A 75 -2.88 -6.21 -10.13
N VAL A 76 -3.70 -6.07 -11.16
CA VAL A 76 -5.12 -6.41 -11.12
C VAL A 76 -5.47 -7.20 -12.36
N GLN A 77 -6.25 -8.27 -12.19
CA GLN A 77 -6.73 -9.12 -13.27
C GLN A 77 -8.26 -9.18 -13.26
N GLY A 78 -8.89 -8.84 -14.39
CA GLY A 78 -10.33 -9.02 -14.65
C GLY A 78 -10.64 -10.26 -15.51
N PRO A 79 -11.94 -10.58 -15.76
CA PRO A 79 -12.39 -11.81 -16.43
C PRO A 79 -12.11 -11.90 -17.93
N GLY A 80 -11.35 -10.99 -18.52
CA GLY A 80 -10.97 -11.03 -19.95
C GLY A 80 -9.70 -11.84 -20.27
N GLY A 81 -9.19 -12.65 -19.32
CA GLY A 81 -7.86 -13.25 -19.43
C GLY A 81 -6.74 -12.19 -19.41
N GLY A 82 -5.56 -12.50 -19.95
CA GLY A 82 -4.38 -11.61 -19.95
C GLY A 82 -4.56 -10.23 -20.60
N LYS A 83 -5.72 -9.94 -21.21
CA LYS A 83 -6.07 -8.62 -21.77
C LYS A 83 -6.66 -7.65 -20.76
N SER A 84 -7.16 -8.14 -19.62
CA SER A 84 -7.72 -7.30 -18.53
C SER A 84 -6.74 -7.23 -17.35
N HIS A 85 -5.44 -7.17 -17.67
CA HIS A 85 -4.38 -6.96 -16.71
C HIS A 85 -3.99 -5.49 -16.70
N PHE A 86 -4.09 -4.83 -15.53
CA PHE A 86 -3.53 -3.50 -15.36
C PHE A 86 -2.63 -3.46 -14.13
N SER A 87 -1.61 -2.61 -14.19
CA SER A 87 -0.72 -2.33 -13.07
C SER A 87 -0.72 -0.86 -12.71
N GLN A 88 -0.53 -0.58 -11.43
CA GLN A 88 -0.40 0.79 -10.92
C GLN A 88 0.71 0.85 -9.87
N THR A 89 1.62 1.78 -10.04
CA THR A 89 2.68 2.05 -9.06
C THR A 89 2.33 3.29 -8.25
N ILE A 90 2.35 3.16 -6.92
CA ILE A 90 2.08 4.22 -5.96
C ILE A 90 3.36 4.48 -5.16
N ASN A 91 3.77 5.75 -5.10
CA ASN A 91 4.94 6.17 -4.35
C ASN A 91 4.53 6.72 -2.99
N VAL A 92 4.94 6.05 -1.93
CA VAL A 92 4.84 6.56 -0.56
C VAL A 92 6.05 7.44 -0.31
N ARG A 93 5.79 8.70 0.00
CA ARG A 93 6.83 9.68 0.33
C ARG A 93 6.57 10.24 1.72
N CYS A 94 7.64 10.52 2.45
CA CYS A 94 7.55 11.32 3.66
C CYS A 94 7.20 12.76 3.26
N LYS A 95 6.16 13.35 3.85
CA LYS A 95 5.88 14.79 3.72
C LYS A 95 6.79 15.54 4.70
N SER A 96 8.09 15.65 4.41
CA SER A 96 8.98 16.38 5.32
C SER A 96 8.93 17.88 5.06
N LEU A 97 8.60 18.64 6.10
CA LEU A 97 9.26 19.92 6.41
C LEU A 97 9.52 20.10 7.93
N SER A 98 9.46 19.05 8.74
CA SER A 98 9.95 19.08 10.13
C SER A 98 10.28 17.68 10.68
N CYS A 99 11.23 16.98 10.07
CA CYS A 99 12.17 16.19 10.87
C CYS A 99 13.38 17.08 11.13
N HIS A 100 13.30 17.97 12.11
CA HIS A 100 14.47 18.69 12.63
C HIS A 100 14.50 18.51 14.15
N THR A 101 15.58 17.86 14.57
CA THR A 101 16.36 18.00 15.81
C THR A 101 15.59 18.30 17.10
N ARG A 102 15.78 17.44 18.11
CA ARG A 102 15.42 17.75 19.50
C ARG A 102 15.93 19.14 19.87
N PHE A 103 15.03 20.08 20.06
CA PHE A 103 15.22 21.20 20.97
C PHE A 103 14.00 21.23 21.89
N ILE A 104 14.28 21.07 23.18
CA ILE A 104 13.31 21.29 24.24
C ILE A 104 13.02 22.79 24.21
N ASP A 105 11.77 23.19 23.94
CA ASP A 105 11.24 24.45 24.46
C ASP A 105 9.71 24.40 24.56
N VAL A 106 9.21 24.93 25.69
CA VAL A 106 7.81 24.95 26.13
C VAL A 106 7.11 26.24 25.61
N PRO A 107 5.86 26.57 26.01
CA PRO A 107 4.64 26.52 25.21
C PRO A 107 4.15 27.88 24.66
N LYS A 108 3.38 27.85 23.55
CA LYS A 108 2.03 28.44 23.34
C LYS A 108 1.79 28.84 21.87
N GLY A 109 0.63 28.44 21.33
CA GLY A 109 0.05 29.04 20.12
C GLY A 109 -0.48 28.02 19.11
N ARG A 110 -1.79 28.03 18.87
CA ARG A 110 -2.55 27.06 18.05
C ARG A 110 -2.16 27.05 16.57
N SER A 111 -2.12 25.85 15.97
CA SER A 111 -2.63 25.56 14.63
C SER A 111 -2.87 24.05 14.50
N ALA A 112 -4.03 23.65 13.97
CA ALA A 112 -4.42 22.25 13.80
C ALA A 112 -3.92 21.74 12.44
N GLY A 113 -2.97 20.81 12.46
CA GLY A 113 -2.58 20.01 11.31
C GLY A 113 -2.32 18.57 11.74
N LEU A 114 -2.93 17.59 11.05
CA LEU A 114 -2.68 16.18 11.34
C LEU A 114 -1.38 15.75 10.66
N ALA A 115 -0.31 15.63 11.43
CA ALA A 115 1.01 15.21 10.97
C ALA A 115 1.29 13.75 11.34
N LEU A 116 1.89 12.99 10.42
CA LEU A 116 2.55 11.73 10.70
C LEU A 116 4.07 11.99 10.67
N CYS A 117 4.70 11.98 11.84
CA CYS A 117 6.15 11.83 11.95
C CYS A 117 6.49 10.34 11.79
N CYS A 118 7.45 10.03 10.91
CA CYS A 118 8.20 8.79 11.00
C CYS A 118 9.45 9.01 11.85
#